data_AF-A0A1G2QGJ3-F1
#
_entry.id   AF-A0A1G2QGJ3-F1
#
_cell.length_a   1.000
_cell.length_b   1.000
_cell.length_c   1.000
_cell.angle_alpha   90.00
_cell.angle_beta   90.00
_cell.angle_gamma   90.00
#
_symmetry.space_group_name_H-M   'P 1'
#
loop_
_entity.id
_entity.type
_entity.pdbx_description
1 polymer ?
#
loop_
_entity_poly.entity_id
_entity_poly.type
_entity_poly.pdbx_seq_one_letter_code
_entity_poly.pdbx_strand_id
1 'polypeptide(L)'
;MSELVLVRKVDIDTLATIRTPGYGYDGQWAKIKILLVPAGDNIPNNILQALVGLSVETCFTQTEIIEMCGAGLAEIVPPKTRLAYVPVVAGVLTQAGKSEEAKLLREIATNFSDMVAFPEGCFEVV
;
A
#
# COMPACT_ATOMS: atom_id res chain seq x y z
N MET A 1 -7.60 0.81 16.67
CA MET A 1 -7.03 2.02 16.03
C MET A 1 -6.07 1.49 14.99
N SER A 2 -6.35 1.68 13.71
CA SER A 2 -5.62 1.02 12.64
C SER A 2 -4.75 2.07 11.94
N GLU A 3 -3.44 1.91 12.08
CA GLU A 3 -2.43 2.86 11.61
C GLU A 3 -2.13 2.60 10.13
N LEU A 4 -2.19 3.63 9.30
CA LEU A 4 -1.69 3.53 7.93
C LEU A 4 -0.18 3.72 7.92
N VAL A 5 0.52 2.66 7.54
CA VAL A 5 1.98 2.58 7.60
C VAL A 5 2.54 2.54 6.19
N LEU A 6 3.51 3.42 5.91
CA LEU A 6 4.37 3.24 4.75
C LEU A 6 5.31 2.08 5.07
N VAL A 7 5.05 0.92 4.48
CA VAL A 7 5.92 -0.25 4.68
C VAL A 7 7.14 -0.03 3.81
N ARG A 8 8.20 0.49 4.44
CA ARG A 8 9.52 0.62 3.84
C ARG A 8 10.20 -0.74 3.89
N LYS A 9 10.93 -1.06 2.82
CA LYS A 9 11.79 -2.23 2.74
C LYS A 9 12.68 -2.33 4.00
N VAL A 10 12.44 -3.33 4.86
CA VAL A 10 13.47 -3.87 5.78
C VAL A 10 14.51 -4.54 4.88
N ASP A 11 15.81 -4.51 5.19
CA ASP A 11 16.88 -4.91 4.27
C ASP A 11 17.64 -6.17 4.73
N ILE A 12 17.35 -7.27 4.02
CA ILE A 12 17.91 -8.62 3.89
C ILE A 12 17.39 -9.21 2.53
N ASP A 13 16.49 -8.59 1.74
CA ASP A 13 15.01 -8.45 1.87
C ASP A 13 14.43 -7.71 0.62
N THR A 14 14.63 -8.29 -0.54
CA THR A 14 14.35 -7.79 -1.89
C THR A 14 12.85 -7.67 -2.20
N LEU A 15 12.14 -6.67 -1.70
CA LEU A 15 10.70 -6.46 -2.02
C LEU A 15 10.42 -5.97 -3.47
N ALA A 16 11.40 -6.17 -4.35
CA ALA A 16 11.54 -5.59 -5.69
C ALA A 16 11.76 -6.61 -6.81
N THR A 17 12.03 -7.87 -6.47
CA THR A 17 12.14 -8.96 -7.43
C THR A 17 11.36 -10.14 -6.86
N ILE A 18 10.04 -10.11 -7.06
CA ILE A 18 9.20 -11.28 -6.87
C ILE A 18 9.50 -12.25 -8.04
N ARG A 19 10.71 -12.82 -7.98
CA ARG A 19 11.47 -13.55 -9.01
C ARG A 19 11.70 -12.79 -10.33
N THR A 20 12.81 -13.14 -10.98
CA THR A 20 13.25 -12.76 -12.33
C THR A 20 12.09 -12.53 -13.31
N PRO A 21 12.20 -11.63 -14.32
CA PRO A 21 11.15 -11.44 -15.33
C PRO A 21 10.63 -12.78 -15.87
N GLY A 22 9.34 -13.08 -15.66
CA GLY A 22 8.68 -14.25 -16.24
C GLY A 22 7.97 -15.23 -15.29
N TYR A 23 7.99 -15.06 -13.96
CA TYR A 23 7.22 -15.90 -13.02
C TYR A 23 6.43 -15.06 -12.02
N GLY A 24 5.09 -15.13 -12.07
CA GLY A 24 4.19 -14.45 -11.13
C GLY A 24 4.04 -15.21 -9.82
N TYR A 25 3.60 -14.51 -8.77
CA TYR A 25 3.12 -15.11 -7.52
C TYR A 25 1.67 -14.71 -7.25
N ASP A 26 0.95 -15.64 -6.64
CA ASP A 26 -0.49 -15.64 -6.38
C ASP A 26 -0.88 -14.76 -5.18
N GLY A 27 -0.48 -13.49 -5.17
CA GLY A 27 -1.10 -12.53 -4.26
C GLY A 27 -2.58 -12.38 -4.62
N GLN A 28 -3.48 -12.34 -3.63
CA GLN A 28 -4.88 -12.10 -3.92
C GLN A 28 -5.11 -10.65 -4.34
N TRP A 29 -4.94 -10.39 -5.63
CA TRP A 29 -5.30 -9.12 -6.23
C TRP A 29 -6.77 -8.82 -5.95
N ALA A 30 -7.01 -7.69 -5.31
CA ALA A 30 -8.34 -7.19 -5.14
C ALA A 30 -8.36 -5.69 -5.30
N LYS A 31 -9.42 -5.22 -5.93
CA LYS A 31 -9.74 -3.81 -5.98
C LYS A 31 -10.42 -3.45 -4.67
N ILE A 32 -9.95 -2.38 -4.04
CA ILE A 32 -10.58 -1.82 -2.86
C ILE A 32 -11.06 -0.42 -3.16
N LYS A 33 -12.14 0.01 -2.53
CA LYS A 33 -12.57 1.41 -2.51
C LYS A 33 -12.25 2.01 -1.16
N ILE A 34 -11.54 3.14 -1.18
CA ILE A 34 -11.17 3.83 0.06
C ILE A 34 -12.37 4.61 0.55
N LEU A 35 -12.80 4.34 1.79
CA LEU A 35 -14.03 4.89 2.37
C LEU A 35 -13.78 6.14 3.20
N LEU A 36 -12.62 6.20 3.86
CA LEU A 36 -12.27 7.29 4.76
C LEU A 36 -10.76 7.38 4.89
N VAL A 37 -10.30 8.53 5.40
CA VAL A 37 -8.88 8.72 5.71
C VAL A 37 -8.50 7.89 6.92
N PRO A 38 -7.59 6.93 6.76
CA PRO A 38 -7.04 6.23 7.91
C PRO A 38 -6.15 7.18 8.71
N ALA A 39 -6.13 7.03 10.04
CA ALA A 39 -5.25 7.81 10.90
C ALA A 39 -3.80 7.33 10.72
N GLY A 40 -2.84 8.26 10.61
CA GLY A 40 -1.42 7.91 10.55
C GLY A 40 -0.51 9.07 10.16
N ASP A 41 0.77 8.92 10.53
CA ASP A 41 1.78 9.99 10.45
C ASP A 41 2.77 9.82 9.27
N ASN A 42 2.71 8.70 8.55
CA ASN A 42 3.72 8.35 7.54
C ASN A 42 3.37 8.82 6.12
N ILE A 43 2.09 9.00 5.81
CA ILE A 43 1.64 9.58 4.55
C ILE A 43 0.90 10.88 4.87
N PRO A 44 1.29 12.02 4.26
CA PRO A 44 0.61 13.29 4.43
C PRO A 44 -0.91 13.21 4.27
N ASN A 45 -1.63 13.82 5.21
CA ASN A 45 -3.10 13.78 5.25
C ASN A 45 -3.77 14.22 3.94
N ASN A 46 -3.18 15.17 3.21
CA ASN A 46 -3.72 15.60 1.92
C ASN A 46 -3.72 14.46 0.88
N ILE A 47 -2.70 13.61 0.86
CA ILE A 47 -2.67 12.42 -0.02
C ILE A 47 -3.76 11.44 0.40
N LEU A 48 -3.92 11.20 1.71
CA LEU A 48 -4.94 10.27 2.20
C LEU A 48 -6.36 10.76 1.91
N GLN A 49 -6.62 12.06 2.10
CA GLN A 49 -7.89 12.68 1.74
C GLN A 49 -8.16 12.57 0.24
N ALA A 50 -7.13 12.73 -0.60
CA ALA A 50 -7.26 12.61 -2.05
C ALA A 50 -7.59 11.19 -2.52
N LEU A 51 -7.32 10.15 -1.71
CA LEU A 51 -7.65 8.77 -2.01
C LEU A 51 -9.10 8.39 -1.68
N VAL A 52 -9.77 9.13 -0.79
CA VAL A 52 -11.15 8.82 -0.39
C VAL A 52 -12.09 8.82 -1.59
N GLY A 53 -12.86 7.75 -1.72
CA GLY A 53 -13.78 7.51 -2.84
C GLY A 53 -13.12 6.89 -4.07
N LEU A 54 -11.78 6.82 -4.13
CA LEU A 54 -11.07 6.19 -5.23
C LEU A 54 -10.96 4.68 -5.03
N SER A 55 -10.83 3.97 -6.15
CA SER A 55 -10.53 2.55 -6.14
C SER A 55 -9.07 2.29 -6.42
N VAL A 56 -8.45 1.44 -5.61
CA VAL A 56 -7.03 1.10 -5.68
C VAL A 56 -6.89 -0.41 -5.80
N GLU A 57 -6.02 -0.87 -6.69
CA GLU A 57 -5.64 -2.27 -6.74
C GLU A 57 -4.63 -2.59 -5.64
N THR A 58 -4.92 -3.64 -4.88
CA THR A 58 -4.07 -4.17 -3.81
C THR A 58 -3.68 -5.58 -4.15
N CYS A 59 -2.48 -5.99 -3.74
CA CYS A 59 -1.87 -7.25 -4.16
C CYS A 59 -1.62 -8.21 -3.00
N PHE A 60 -1.42 -7.71 -1.79
CA PHE A 60 -1.12 -8.53 -0.62
C PHE A 60 -1.98 -8.15 0.58
N THR A 61 -2.29 -9.16 1.37
CA THR A 61 -2.80 -9.06 2.74
C THR A 61 -1.63 -9.09 3.72
N GLN A 62 -1.85 -8.56 4.93
CA GLN A 62 -0.88 -8.63 6.02
C GLN A 62 -0.42 -10.08 6.28
N THR A 63 -1.31 -11.06 6.21
CA THR A 63 -1.00 -12.47 6.40
C THR A 63 0.02 -12.97 5.37
N GLU A 64 -0.21 -12.71 4.09
CA GLU A 64 0.72 -13.10 3.01
C GLU A 64 2.11 -12.47 3.20
N ILE A 65 2.19 -11.20 3.65
CA ILE A 65 3.48 -10.55 3.95
C ILE A 65 4.18 -11.18 5.15
N ILE A 66 3.45 -11.48 6.23
CA ILE A 66 4.03 -12.13 7.42
C ILE A 66 4.59 -13.51 7.05
N GLU A 67 3.89 -14.27 6.21
CA GLU A 67 4.38 -15.56 5.72
C GLU A 67 5.66 -15.42 4.88
N MET A 68 5.75 -14.39 4.05
CA MET A 68 6.92 -14.16 3.18
C MET A 68 8.13 -13.57 3.91
N CYS A 69 7.92 -12.68 4.88
CA CYS A 69 8.97 -11.86 5.48
C CYS A 69 9.21 -12.15 6.97
N GLY A 70 8.43 -13.07 7.56
CA GLY A 70 8.53 -13.46 8.95
C GLY A 70 7.77 -12.55 9.92
N ALA A 71 7.73 -12.97 11.18
CA ALA A 71 6.87 -12.39 12.21
C ALA A 71 7.23 -10.95 12.62
N GLY A 72 8.44 -10.45 12.33
CA GLY A 72 8.85 -9.08 12.69
C GLY A 72 8.03 -7.98 12.01
N LEU A 73 7.42 -8.26 10.85
CA LEU A 73 6.51 -7.34 10.16
C LEU A 73 5.10 -7.31 10.77
N ALA A 74 4.72 -8.31 11.56
CA ALA A 74 3.42 -8.37 12.21
C ALA A 74 3.25 -7.22 13.24
N GLU A 75 4.34 -6.67 13.75
CA GLU A 75 4.33 -5.53 14.67
C GLU A 75 4.11 -4.18 13.96
N ILE A 76 4.37 -4.12 12.64
CA ILE A 76 4.37 -2.88 11.85
C ILE A 76 3.11 -2.76 11.00
N VAL A 77 2.53 -3.89 10.58
CA VAL A 77 1.34 -3.91 9.72
C VAL A 77 0.16 -4.42 10.54
N PRO A 78 -0.94 -3.65 10.71
CA PRO A 78 -2.09 -4.12 11.46
C PRO A 78 -2.79 -5.35 10.82
N PRO A 79 -3.55 -6.14 11.61
CA PRO A 79 -4.38 -7.22 11.10
C PRO A 79 -5.28 -6.83 9.94
N LYS A 80 -5.41 -7.72 8.95
CA LYS A 80 -6.29 -7.57 7.77
C LYS A 80 -6.02 -6.32 6.92
N THR A 81 -4.84 -5.75 7.05
CA THR A 81 -4.37 -4.70 6.16
C THR A 81 -4.19 -5.25 4.74
N ARG A 82 -4.52 -4.43 3.74
CA ARG A 82 -4.20 -4.69 2.33
C ARG A 82 -3.15 -3.72 1.83
N LEU A 83 -2.25 -4.17 0.97
CA LEU A 83 -1.11 -3.39 0.50
C LEU A 83 -1.21 -3.12 -0.99
N ALA A 84 -0.89 -1.90 -1.37
CA ALA A 84 -0.73 -1.50 -2.76
C ALA A 84 0.63 -0.85 -2.98
N TYR A 85 1.25 -1.14 -4.11
CA TYR A 85 2.46 -0.47 -4.56
C TYR A 85 2.23 1.04 -4.72
N VAL A 86 3.19 1.86 -4.27
CA VAL A 86 3.12 3.31 -4.42
C VAL A 86 2.91 3.73 -5.89
N PRO A 87 3.59 3.15 -6.90
CA PRO A 87 3.30 3.46 -8.30
C PRO A 87 1.83 3.26 -8.71
N VAL A 88 1.16 2.24 -8.16
CA VAL A 88 -0.27 1.97 -8.41
C VAL A 88 -1.13 3.07 -7.78
N VAL A 89 -0.89 3.37 -6.50
CA VAL A 89 -1.63 4.42 -5.76
C VAL A 89 -1.44 5.80 -6.42
N ALA A 90 -0.20 6.14 -6.79
CA ALA A 90 0.11 7.39 -7.47
C ALA A 90 -0.52 7.45 -8.87
N GLY A 91 -0.61 6.31 -9.57
CA GLY A 91 -1.34 6.18 -10.84
C GLY A 91 -2.83 6.51 -10.68
N VAL A 92 -3.47 5.95 -9.65
CA VAL A 92 -4.88 6.23 -9.31
C VAL A 92 -5.09 7.72 -9.01
N LEU A 93 -4.22 8.33 -8.21
CA LEU A 93 -4.27 9.76 -7.92
C LEU A 93 -4.12 10.61 -9.19
N THR A 94 -3.19 10.24 -10.07
CA THR A 94 -2.98 10.94 -11.36
C THR A 94 -4.23 10.86 -12.24
N GLN A 95 -4.85 9.68 -12.34
CA GLN A 95 -6.08 9.47 -13.12
C GLN A 95 -7.28 10.24 -12.55
N ALA A 96 -7.31 10.45 -11.24
CA ALA A 96 -8.33 11.25 -10.56
C ALA A 96 -8.04 12.78 -10.62
N GLY A 97 -7.01 13.21 -11.33
CA GLY A 97 -6.61 14.63 -11.43
C GLY A 97 -5.90 15.18 -10.18
N LYS A 98 -5.44 14.31 -9.28
CA LYS A 98 -4.72 14.63 -8.03
C LYS A 98 -3.20 14.55 -8.23
N SER A 99 -2.71 15.30 -9.22
CA SER A 99 -1.33 15.20 -9.71
C SER A 99 -0.28 15.63 -8.68
N GLU A 100 -0.59 16.61 -7.85
CA GLU A 100 0.32 17.09 -6.80
C GLU A 100 0.46 16.05 -5.68
N GLU A 101 -0.64 15.45 -5.25
CA GLU A 101 -0.64 14.36 -4.27
C GLU A 101 0.09 13.12 -4.82
N ALA A 102 -0.12 12.80 -6.11
CA ALA A 102 0.61 11.71 -6.77
C ALA A 102 2.12 11.97 -6.82
N LYS A 103 2.54 13.21 -7.07
CA LYS A 103 3.95 13.62 -7.08
C LYS A 103 4.55 13.52 -5.69
N LEU A 104 3.90 14.10 -4.68
CA LEU A 104 4.34 14.05 -3.29
C LEU A 104 4.47 12.61 -2.79
N LEU A 105 3.51 11.75 -3.12
CA LEU A 105 3.56 10.32 -2.75
C LEU A 105 4.79 9.63 -3.37
N ARG A 106 5.14 9.95 -4.62
CA ARG A 106 6.35 9.42 -5.29
C ARG A 106 7.64 9.98 -4.73
N GLU A 107 7.65 11.21 -4.19
CA GLU A 107 8.82 11.80 -3.54
C GLU A 107 9.09 11.17 -2.16
N ILE A 108 8.03 10.78 -1.45
CA ILE A 108 8.12 10.09 -0.16
C ILE A 108 8.57 8.63 -0.34
N ALA A 109 8.13 7.98 -1.42
CA ALA A 109 8.58 6.65 -1.77
C ALA A 109 9.98 6.70 -2.37
N THR A 110 10.94 6.15 -1.65
CA THR A 110 12.34 6.10 -2.09
C THR A 110 12.62 4.89 -2.97
N ASN A 111 11.69 3.93 -3.05
CA ASN A 111 11.80 2.72 -3.86
C ASN A 111 10.50 2.44 -4.62
N PHE A 112 10.60 1.91 -5.85
CA PHE A 112 9.44 1.47 -6.65
C PHE A 112 8.63 0.35 -5.98
N SER A 113 9.26 -0.31 -5.00
CA SER A 113 8.70 -1.41 -4.22
C SER A 113 8.01 -0.96 -2.94
N ASP A 114 8.05 0.33 -2.61
CA ASP A 114 7.37 0.86 -1.43
C ASP A 114 5.87 0.66 -1.57
N MET A 115 5.22 0.32 -0.46
CA MET A 115 3.79 0.02 -0.42
C MET A 115 3.05 0.88 0.59
N VAL A 116 1.82 1.21 0.24
CA VAL A 116 0.84 1.83 1.11
C VAL A 116 -0.01 0.73 1.75
N ALA A 117 -0.04 0.72 3.08
CA ALA A 117 -0.87 -0.17 3.89
C ALA A 117 -2.25 0.43 4.11
N PHE A 118 -3.32 -0.22 3.66
CA PHE A 118 -4.71 0.15 3.93
C PHE A 118 -5.28 -0.76 5.02
N PRO A 119 -5.45 -0.26 6.26
CA PRO A 119 -5.92 -1.09 7.35
C PRO A 119 -7.42 -1.40 7.27
N GLU A 120 -7.86 -2.43 7.98
CA GLU A 120 -9.29 -2.74 8.10
C GLU A 120 -10.09 -1.51 8.58
N GLY A 121 -11.23 -1.27 7.94
CA GLY A 121 -12.14 -0.18 8.26
C GLY A 121 -11.92 1.10 7.44
N CYS A 122 -10.82 1.23 6.70
CA CYS A 122 -10.63 2.36 5.77
C CYS A 122 -11.03 2.04 4.32
N PHE A 123 -11.41 0.80 4.03
CA PHE A 123 -11.75 0.34 2.69
C PHE A 123 -12.85 -0.72 2.68
N GLU A 124 -13.47 -0.91 1.51
CA GLU A 124 -14.26 -2.09 1.16
C GLU A 124 -13.66 -2.79 -0.06
N VAL A 125 -13.79 -4.12 -0.14
CA VAL A 125 -13.40 -4.89 -1.34
C VAL A 125 -14.51 -4.77 -2.38
N VAL A 126 -14.13 -4.50 -3.64
CA VAL A 126 -15.04 -4.26 -4.78
C VAL A 126 -14.98 -5.43 -5.76
#